data_AF-A0A1G6PS26-F1
#
_entry.id   AF-A0A1G6PS26-F1
#
_cell.length_a   1.000
_cell.length_b   1.000
_cell.length_c   1.000
_cell.angle_alpha   90.00
_cell.angle_beta   90.00
_cell.angle_gamma   90.00
#
_symmetry.space_group_name_H-M   'P 1'
#
loop_
_entity.id
_entity.type
_entity.pdbx_description
1 polymer ?
#
loop_
_entity_poly.entity_id
_entity_poly.type
_entity_poly.pdbx_seq_one_letter_code
_entity_poly.pdbx_strand_id
1 'polypeptide(L)'
;MSTTLLTSRRGLGPIAGVHAGLLVGGAITLSLDPPAQGWGVLLCVVAYVAALLTVCRATDREDLLALAGFLALVSVFQVLPDWVLADLVGTLRFPDRGGPRVDDVIPLAMAAMWVAPLFVAVGLAGGRPGRAALLSGPVFLGAELLAPSLGLWEPTGDTRRVLGVAVYVVPAEAALGWATATAFAHVRSASLPVRAGAALAVSTFYLGALVLAHFLIDVAGWRLTA
;
A
#
# COMPACT_ATOMS: atom_id res chain seq x y z
N MET A 1 -24.96 -9.54 6.15
CA MET A 1 -25.14 -9.93 4.73
C MET A 1 -23.78 -9.86 4.04
N SER A 2 -23.31 -10.97 3.46
CA SER A 2 -21.97 -11.08 2.88
C SER A 2 -22.02 -10.75 1.38
N THR A 3 -21.97 -9.45 1.04
CA THR A 3 -21.83 -9.02 -0.36
C THR A 3 -20.36 -9.10 -0.72
N THR A 4 -19.97 -10.19 -1.40
CA THR A 4 -18.60 -10.40 -1.87
C THR A 4 -18.31 -9.40 -3.01
N LEU A 5 -17.24 -8.60 -2.88
CA LEU A 5 -16.92 -7.45 -3.77
C LEU A 5 -16.81 -7.78 -5.28
N LEU A 6 -16.70 -9.06 -5.64
CA LEU A 6 -16.46 -9.53 -7.01
C LEU A 6 -17.53 -10.50 -7.54
N THR A 7 -18.78 -10.38 -7.09
CA THR A 7 -19.87 -11.27 -7.54
C THR A 7 -20.22 -11.15 -9.03
N SER A 8 -19.89 -10.03 -9.70
CA SER A 8 -20.10 -9.84 -11.14
C SER A 8 -18.81 -9.48 -11.90
N ARG A 9 -18.59 -10.16 -13.03
CA ARG A 9 -17.48 -9.88 -13.97
C ARG A 9 -17.74 -8.70 -14.91
N ARG A 10 -18.98 -8.23 -15.01
CA ARG A 10 -19.32 -7.06 -15.84
C ARG A 10 -18.68 -5.79 -15.24
N GLY A 11 -18.15 -4.92 -16.10
CA GLY A 11 -17.50 -3.66 -15.70
C GLY A 11 -16.06 -3.81 -15.18
N LEU A 12 -15.49 -5.03 -15.10
CA LEU A 12 -14.10 -5.22 -14.66
C LEU A 12 -13.06 -4.86 -15.72
N GLY A 13 -13.40 -4.91 -17.01
CA GLY A 13 -12.49 -4.59 -18.11
C GLY A 13 -11.89 -3.19 -18.01
N PRO A 14 -12.71 -2.12 -17.87
CA PRO A 14 -12.21 -0.77 -17.66
C PRO A 14 -11.32 -0.63 -16.41
N ILE A 15 -11.66 -1.30 -15.31
CA ILE A 15 -10.87 -1.27 -14.06
C ILE A 15 -9.50 -1.94 -14.28
N ALA A 16 -9.46 -3.08 -14.95
CA ALA A 16 -8.22 -3.72 -15.36
C ALA A 16 -7.39 -2.80 -16.28
N GLY A 17 -8.06 -2.06 -17.18
CA GLY A 17 -7.43 -1.03 -18.02
C GLY A 17 -6.74 0.07 -17.21
N VAL A 18 -7.32 0.50 -16.08
CA VAL A 18 -6.67 1.48 -15.18
C VAL A 18 -5.40 0.91 -14.55
N HIS A 19 -5.40 -0.35 -14.12
CA HIS A 19 -4.18 -1.01 -13.62
C HIS A 19 -3.13 -1.18 -14.70
N ALA A 20 -3.52 -1.57 -15.92
CA ALA A 20 -2.60 -1.63 -17.06
C ALA A 20 -2.01 -0.25 -17.38
N GLY A 21 -2.84 0.81 -17.32
CA GLY A 21 -2.40 2.19 -17.47
C GLY A 21 -1.40 2.62 -16.40
N LEU A 22 -1.59 2.21 -15.13
CA LEU A 22 -0.60 2.40 -14.08
C LEU A 22 0.72 1.70 -14.39
N LEU A 23 0.70 0.46 -14.86
CA LEU A 23 1.92 -0.27 -15.20
C LEU A 23 2.68 0.38 -16.37
N VAL A 24 1.98 0.78 -17.42
CA VAL A 24 2.58 1.47 -18.57
C VAL A 24 3.08 2.85 -18.18
N GLY A 25 2.25 3.65 -17.50
CA GLY A 25 2.62 4.98 -17.02
C GLY A 25 3.78 4.92 -16.03
N GLY A 26 3.78 3.93 -15.13
CA GLY A 26 4.85 3.65 -14.19
C GLY A 26 6.14 3.27 -14.90
N ALA A 27 6.11 2.39 -15.91
CA ALA A 27 7.30 2.04 -16.69
C ALA A 27 7.89 3.26 -17.41
N ILE A 28 7.04 4.14 -17.96
CA ILE A 28 7.48 5.39 -18.60
C ILE A 28 8.11 6.32 -17.56
N THR A 29 7.45 6.56 -16.43
CA THR A 29 7.94 7.51 -15.42
C THR A 29 9.22 7.03 -14.75
N LEU A 30 9.35 5.72 -14.54
CA LEU A 30 10.56 5.09 -14.01
C LEU A 30 11.73 5.07 -15.00
N SER A 31 11.48 5.30 -16.30
CA SER A 31 12.54 5.45 -17.31
C SER A 31 13.09 6.87 -17.44
N LEU A 32 12.48 7.83 -16.73
CA LEU A 32 12.95 9.22 -16.72
C LEU A 32 14.16 9.38 -15.79
N ASP A 33 15.02 10.33 -16.12
CA ASP A 33 16.09 10.75 -15.22
C ASP A 33 15.56 11.65 -14.09
N PRO A 34 16.19 11.63 -12.90
CA PRO A 34 15.95 12.66 -11.88
C PRO A 34 16.26 14.06 -12.40
N PRO A 35 15.47 15.10 -12.04
CA PRO A 35 14.36 15.08 -11.07
C PRO A 35 12.99 14.74 -11.67
N ALA A 36 12.90 14.51 -12.99
CA ALA A 36 11.63 14.28 -13.67
C ALA A 36 10.96 12.97 -13.23
N GLN A 37 11.76 11.96 -12.87
CA GLN A 37 11.27 10.69 -12.34
C GLN A 37 10.33 10.87 -11.14
N GLY A 38 10.73 11.61 -10.11
CA GLY A 38 9.92 11.77 -8.89
C GLY A 38 8.59 12.49 -9.13
N TRP A 39 8.60 13.55 -9.95
CA TRP A 39 7.38 14.22 -10.39
C TRP A 39 6.49 13.31 -11.25
N GLY A 40 7.10 12.53 -12.14
CA GLY A 40 6.40 11.56 -12.99
C GLY A 40 5.70 10.49 -12.16
N VAL A 41 6.39 9.91 -11.17
CA VAL A 41 5.81 8.93 -10.26
C VAL A 41 4.63 9.53 -9.48
N LEU A 42 4.77 10.73 -8.92
CA LEU A 42 3.69 11.44 -8.23
C LEU A 42 2.47 11.64 -9.13
N LEU A 43 2.67 12.18 -10.33
CA LEU A 43 1.58 12.37 -11.29
C LEU A 43 0.91 11.04 -11.64
N CYS A 44 1.70 9.99 -11.87
CA CYS A 44 1.20 8.68 -12.23
C CYS A 44 0.30 8.07 -11.15
N VAL A 45 0.73 8.09 -9.88
CA VAL A 45 -0.07 7.52 -8.79
C VAL A 45 -1.32 8.36 -8.50
N VAL A 46 -1.25 9.68 -8.59
CA VAL A 46 -2.42 10.57 -8.41
C VAL A 46 -3.42 10.38 -9.55
N ALA A 47 -2.95 10.35 -10.80
CA ALA A 47 -3.78 10.09 -11.97
C ALA A 47 -4.43 8.71 -11.90
N TYR A 48 -3.70 7.68 -11.42
CA TYR A 48 -4.24 6.35 -11.19
C TYR A 48 -5.40 6.36 -10.19
N VAL A 49 -5.25 7.00 -9.02
CA VAL A 49 -6.33 7.06 -8.02
C VAL A 49 -7.56 7.78 -8.59
N ALA A 50 -7.37 8.91 -9.25
CA ALA A 50 -8.46 9.66 -9.88
C ALA A 50 -9.17 8.83 -10.97
N ALA A 51 -8.40 8.15 -11.82
CA ALA A 51 -8.93 7.27 -12.87
C ALA A 51 -9.70 6.09 -12.26
N LEU A 52 -9.16 5.44 -11.23
CA LEU A 52 -9.81 4.32 -10.56
C LEU A 52 -11.16 4.72 -9.96
N LEU A 53 -11.23 5.85 -9.24
CA LEU A 53 -12.48 6.37 -8.69
C LEU A 53 -13.49 6.73 -9.79
N THR A 54 -13.02 7.33 -10.88
CA THR A 54 -13.86 7.73 -12.01
C THR A 54 -14.43 6.53 -12.74
N VAL A 55 -13.59 5.54 -13.03
CA VAL A 55 -14.00 4.31 -13.72
C VAL A 55 -14.92 3.47 -12.84
N CYS A 56 -14.68 3.37 -11.53
CA CYS A 56 -15.60 2.67 -10.63
C CYS A 56 -16.99 3.34 -10.61
N ARG A 57 -17.05 4.68 -10.65
CA ARG A 57 -18.33 5.41 -10.81
C ARG A 57 -18.98 5.13 -12.16
N ALA A 58 -18.24 5.28 -13.25
CA ALA A 58 -18.76 5.15 -14.61
C ALA A 58 -19.20 3.72 -14.98
N THR A 59 -18.75 2.72 -14.22
CA THR A 59 -19.13 1.31 -14.40
C THR A 59 -20.15 0.82 -13.37
N ASP A 60 -20.74 1.73 -12.60
CA ASP A 60 -21.73 1.44 -11.54
C ASP A 60 -21.24 0.41 -10.52
N ARG A 61 -19.93 0.43 -10.22
CA ARG A 61 -19.29 -0.46 -9.25
C ARG A 61 -19.18 0.23 -7.90
N GLU A 62 -20.32 0.53 -7.28
CA GLU A 62 -20.39 1.25 -5.99
C GLU A 62 -19.54 0.61 -4.89
N ASP A 63 -19.52 -0.72 -4.81
CA ASP A 63 -18.69 -1.47 -3.85
C ASP A 63 -17.18 -1.20 -4.05
N LEU A 64 -16.73 -1.19 -5.31
CA LEU A 64 -15.31 -0.95 -5.65
C LEU A 64 -14.96 0.53 -5.55
N LEU A 65 -15.90 1.42 -5.85
CA LEU A 65 -15.76 2.85 -5.61
C LEU A 65 -15.58 3.14 -4.12
N ALA A 66 -16.41 2.51 -3.26
CA ALA A 66 -16.30 2.64 -1.82
C ALA A 66 -14.94 2.11 -1.32
N LEU A 67 -14.49 0.97 -1.85
CA LEU A 67 -13.17 0.42 -1.54
C LEU A 67 -12.06 1.38 -1.96
N ALA A 68 -12.01 1.79 -3.23
CA ALA A 68 -11.00 2.70 -3.76
C ALA A 68 -10.93 4.01 -2.97
N GLY A 69 -12.08 4.60 -2.62
CA GLY A 69 -12.12 5.81 -1.80
C GLY A 69 -11.63 5.59 -0.37
N PHE A 70 -11.87 4.42 0.22
CA PHE A 70 -11.34 4.08 1.55
C PHE A 70 -9.83 3.86 1.48
N LEU A 71 -9.33 3.16 0.47
CA LEU A 71 -7.91 2.93 0.26
C LEU A 71 -7.13 4.20 -0.03
N ALA A 72 -7.74 5.19 -0.70
CA ALA A 72 -7.13 6.50 -0.86
C ALA A 72 -6.85 7.17 0.50
N LEU A 73 -7.79 7.08 1.46
CA LEU A 73 -7.56 7.58 2.83
C LEU A 73 -6.48 6.77 3.54
N VAL A 74 -6.51 5.44 3.43
CA VAL A 74 -5.48 4.59 4.03
C VAL A 74 -4.10 4.96 3.49
N SER A 75 -3.95 5.09 2.17
CA SER A 75 -2.69 5.42 1.51
C SER A 75 -2.13 6.78 1.95
N VAL A 76 -2.98 7.77 2.19
CA VAL A 76 -2.52 9.07 2.72
C VAL A 76 -1.90 8.90 4.10
N PHE A 77 -2.52 8.10 4.97
CA PHE A 77 -1.99 7.84 6.31
C PHE A 77 -0.76 6.93 6.33
N GLN A 78 -0.54 6.11 5.30
CA GLN A 78 0.65 5.24 5.19
C GLN A 78 1.98 6.01 5.13
N VAL A 79 1.94 7.30 4.80
CA VAL A 79 3.10 8.20 4.93
C VAL A 79 3.66 8.18 6.36
N LEU A 80 2.83 7.99 7.39
CA LEU A 80 3.28 7.96 8.78
C LEU A 80 4.11 6.70 9.12
N PRO A 81 3.64 5.46 8.85
CA PRO A 81 4.48 4.27 8.95
C PRO A 81 5.77 4.37 8.16
N ASP A 82 5.71 4.84 6.91
CA ASP A 82 6.88 4.98 6.05
C ASP A 82 7.90 5.96 6.65
N TRP A 83 7.42 7.08 7.20
CA TRP A 83 8.26 8.06 7.87
C TRP A 83 8.92 7.50 9.14
N VAL A 84 8.16 6.77 9.97
CA VAL A 84 8.71 6.14 11.16
C VAL A 84 9.80 5.13 10.78
N LEU A 85 9.57 4.29 9.78
CA LEU A 85 10.60 3.33 9.33
C LEU A 85 11.84 4.03 8.77
N ALA A 86 11.65 5.12 8.03
CA ALA A 86 12.75 5.80 7.36
C ALA A 86 13.61 6.65 8.32
N ASP A 87 12.98 7.40 9.20
CA ASP A 87 13.67 8.42 10.01
C ASP A 87 13.89 7.99 11.47
N LEU A 88 12.91 7.31 12.08
CA LEU A 88 13.00 6.91 13.49
C LEU A 88 13.68 5.53 13.66
N VAL A 89 13.30 4.54 12.85
CA VAL A 89 13.84 3.17 12.94
C VAL A 89 15.08 3.00 12.05
N GLY A 90 15.16 3.72 10.93
CA GLY A 90 16.30 3.70 10.01
C GLY A 90 16.38 2.44 9.13
N THR A 91 15.27 1.73 8.94
CA THR A 91 15.21 0.45 8.20
C THR A 91 14.71 0.60 6.77
N LEU A 92 14.29 1.79 6.36
CA LEU A 92 13.75 2.09 5.05
C LEU A 92 14.41 3.34 4.46
N ARG A 93 14.74 3.33 3.17
CA ARG A 93 15.27 4.51 2.48
C ARG A 93 14.54 4.74 1.17
N PHE A 94 14.22 6.01 0.92
CA PHE A 94 13.68 6.49 -0.35
C PHE A 94 14.77 7.27 -1.09
N PRO A 95 15.35 6.75 -2.18
CA PRO A 95 16.29 7.50 -3.00
C PRO A 95 15.74 8.87 -3.43
N ASP A 96 16.61 9.87 -3.56
CA ASP A 96 16.19 11.15 -4.12
C ASP A 96 16.13 11.10 -5.64
N ARG A 97 14.90 11.15 -6.17
CA ARG A 97 14.57 11.13 -7.59
C ARG A 97 13.88 12.43 -8.02
N GLY A 98 13.90 13.46 -7.16
CA GLY A 98 13.15 14.71 -7.32
C GLY A 98 11.69 14.62 -6.84
N GLY A 99 10.93 15.69 -7.08
CA GLY A 99 9.55 15.81 -6.63
C GLY A 99 9.42 16.29 -5.17
N PRO A 100 8.17 16.60 -4.73
CA PRO A 100 7.92 17.06 -3.37
C PRO A 100 8.04 15.92 -2.36
N ARG A 101 8.56 16.25 -1.17
CA ARG A 101 8.79 15.31 -0.07
C ARG A 101 8.25 15.87 1.25
N VAL A 102 7.91 14.99 2.18
CA VAL A 102 7.61 15.32 3.57
C VAL A 102 8.92 15.26 4.35
N ASP A 103 9.31 16.39 4.93
CA ASP A 103 10.55 16.56 5.70
C ASP A 103 11.82 16.13 4.95
N ASP A 104 11.83 16.25 3.62
CA ASP A 104 12.86 15.72 2.71
C ASP A 104 13.09 14.20 2.79
N VAL A 105 12.39 13.46 3.65
CA VAL A 105 12.52 12.01 3.83
C VAL A 105 11.56 11.25 2.91
N ILE A 106 10.26 11.55 2.97
CA ILE A 106 9.23 10.71 2.32
C ILE A 106 8.72 11.35 1.03
N PRO A 107 8.87 10.70 -0.14
CA PRO A 107 8.27 11.19 -1.37
C PRO A 107 6.75 11.34 -1.23
N LEU A 108 6.19 12.48 -1.62
CA LEU A 108 4.75 12.73 -1.50
C LEU A 108 3.91 11.70 -2.30
N ALA A 109 4.50 11.08 -3.32
CA ALA A 109 3.89 9.99 -4.08
C ALA A 109 3.46 8.80 -3.21
N MET A 110 4.13 8.55 -2.07
CA MET A 110 3.74 7.49 -1.13
C MET A 110 2.30 7.64 -0.64
N ALA A 111 1.78 8.87 -0.54
CA ALA A 111 0.41 9.15 -0.11
C ALA A 111 -0.67 8.53 -1.03
N ALA A 112 -0.32 8.09 -2.24
CA ALA A 112 -1.23 7.41 -3.17
C ALA A 112 -0.74 6.03 -3.65
N MET A 113 0.52 5.67 -3.37
CA MET A 113 1.14 4.45 -3.93
C MET A 113 0.54 3.16 -3.37
N TRP A 114 0.02 3.18 -2.13
CA TRP A 114 -0.56 2.01 -1.48
C TRP A 114 -1.93 1.60 -2.03
N VAL A 115 -2.59 2.47 -2.80
CA VAL A 115 -3.95 2.20 -3.33
C VAL A 115 -3.95 1.00 -4.27
N ALA A 116 -3.01 0.91 -5.20
CA ALA A 116 -2.97 -0.18 -6.18
C ALA A 116 -2.78 -1.58 -5.57
N PRO A 117 -1.74 -1.84 -4.76
CA PRO A 117 -1.53 -3.16 -4.17
C PRO A 117 -2.69 -3.55 -3.23
N LEU A 118 -3.18 -2.64 -2.40
CA LEU A 118 -4.29 -2.93 -1.50
C LEU A 118 -5.61 -3.16 -2.25
N PHE A 119 -5.86 -2.43 -3.34
CA PHE A 119 -7.08 -2.63 -4.14
C PHE A 119 -7.08 -4.01 -4.78
N VAL A 120 -5.94 -4.45 -5.32
CA VAL A 120 -5.79 -5.81 -5.86
C VAL A 120 -5.99 -6.85 -4.75
N ALA A 121 -5.27 -6.75 -3.63
CA ALA A 121 -5.34 -7.74 -2.56
C ALA A 121 -6.74 -7.83 -1.91
N VAL A 122 -7.31 -6.71 -1.49
CA VAL A 122 -8.61 -6.66 -0.79
C VAL A 122 -9.77 -6.89 -1.76
N GLY A 123 -9.67 -6.36 -2.98
CA GLY A 123 -10.65 -6.57 -4.04
C GLY A 123 -10.75 -8.05 -4.42
N LEU A 124 -9.63 -8.70 -4.75
CA LEU A 124 -9.58 -10.13 -5.09
C LEU A 124 -9.95 -11.04 -3.92
N ALA A 125 -9.66 -10.63 -2.68
CA ALA A 125 -10.15 -11.32 -1.48
C ALA A 125 -11.67 -11.28 -1.34
N GLY A 126 -12.36 -10.41 -2.09
CA GLY A 126 -13.79 -10.17 -1.97
C GLY A 126 -14.16 -9.49 -0.66
N GLY A 127 -13.22 -8.76 -0.04
CA GLY A 127 -13.38 -8.12 1.26
C GLY A 127 -13.28 -9.07 2.46
N ARG A 128 -12.85 -10.33 2.26
CA ARG A 128 -12.68 -11.31 3.34
C ARG A 128 -11.32 -11.14 4.04
N PRO A 129 -11.25 -10.81 5.34
CA PRO A 129 -9.99 -10.44 6.00
C PRO A 129 -8.88 -11.49 5.91
N GLY A 130 -9.18 -12.77 6.18
CA GLY A 130 -8.17 -13.83 6.09
C GLY A 130 -7.61 -14.03 4.68
N ARG A 131 -8.45 -13.87 3.63
CA ARG A 131 -7.98 -13.94 2.24
C ARG A 131 -7.20 -12.69 1.84
N ALA A 132 -7.59 -11.52 2.34
CA ALA A 132 -6.85 -10.28 2.11
C ALA A 132 -5.45 -10.36 2.72
N ALA A 133 -5.31 -10.95 3.92
CA ALA A 133 -4.00 -11.21 4.52
C ALA A 133 -3.11 -12.07 3.61
N LEU A 134 -3.65 -13.20 3.14
CA LEU A 134 -2.94 -14.15 2.27
C LEU A 134 -2.58 -13.56 0.91
N LEU A 135 -3.39 -12.64 0.35
CA LEU A 135 -3.14 -12.00 -0.93
C LEU A 135 -2.22 -10.78 -0.81
N SER A 136 -2.27 -10.04 0.29
CA SER A 136 -1.38 -8.90 0.51
C SER A 136 0.08 -9.33 0.57
N GLY A 137 0.40 -10.43 1.27
CA GLY A 137 1.76 -10.95 1.35
C GLY A 137 2.49 -11.06 0.00
N PRO A 138 1.99 -11.84 -0.99
CA PRO A 138 2.64 -11.96 -2.29
C PRO A 138 2.57 -10.68 -3.15
N VAL A 139 1.49 -9.90 -3.04
CA VAL A 139 1.37 -8.62 -3.79
C VAL A 139 2.46 -7.64 -3.37
N PHE A 140 2.64 -7.47 -2.06
CA PHE A 140 3.65 -6.57 -1.54
C PHE A 140 5.06 -7.17 -1.61
N LEU A 141 5.24 -8.47 -1.41
CA LEU A 141 6.53 -9.13 -1.66
C LEU A 141 7.03 -8.85 -3.10
N GLY A 142 6.13 -8.87 -4.08
CA GLY A 142 6.46 -8.48 -5.44
C GLY A 142 6.90 -7.01 -5.55
N ALA A 143 6.25 -6.10 -4.83
CA ALA A 143 6.64 -4.70 -4.77
C ALA A 143 8.02 -4.52 -4.10
N GLU A 144 8.26 -5.17 -2.96
CA GLU A 144 9.52 -5.15 -2.22
C GLU A 144 10.71 -5.69 -3.04
N LEU A 145 10.49 -6.72 -3.85
CA LEU A 145 11.53 -7.25 -4.74
C LEU A 145 11.90 -6.27 -5.87
N LEU A 146 10.92 -5.52 -6.37
CA LEU A 146 11.11 -4.64 -7.53
C LEU A 146 11.55 -3.23 -7.13
N ALA A 147 11.05 -2.71 -6.01
CA ALA A 147 11.23 -1.32 -5.61
C ALA A 147 12.69 -0.84 -5.57
N PRO A 148 13.67 -1.63 -5.07
CA PRO A 148 15.07 -1.20 -5.06
C PRO A 148 15.62 -1.02 -6.48
N SER A 149 15.32 -1.97 -7.38
CA SER A 149 15.78 -1.92 -8.78
C SER A 149 15.16 -0.76 -9.56
N LEU A 150 13.94 -0.36 -9.19
CA LEU A 150 13.21 0.76 -9.78
C LEU A 150 13.56 2.09 -9.10
N GLY A 151 14.33 2.06 -8.02
CA GLY A 151 14.72 3.25 -7.27
C GLY A 151 13.58 3.92 -6.51
N LEU A 152 12.56 3.16 -6.13
CA LEU A 152 11.40 3.66 -5.41
C LEU A 152 11.67 3.71 -3.91
N TRP A 153 12.00 2.57 -3.32
CA TRP A 153 12.48 2.43 -1.95
C TRP A 153 13.38 1.20 -1.82
N GLU A 154 14.16 1.15 -0.76
CA GLU A 154 15.00 0.01 -0.44
C GLU A 154 15.11 -0.20 1.07
N PRO A 155 15.28 -1.45 1.52
CA PRO A 155 15.56 -1.71 2.92
C PRO A 155 16.99 -1.29 3.27
N THR A 156 17.12 -0.66 4.43
CA THR A 156 18.39 -0.21 5.02
C THR A 156 18.55 -0.73 6.45
N GLY A 157 19.59 -0.25 7.14
CA GLY A 157 19.90 -0.67 8.50
C GLY A 157 20.31 -2.15 8.63
N ASP A 158 20.52 -2.58 9.86
CA ASP A 158 20.81 -3.98 10.19
C ASP A 158 19.50 -4.77 10.26
N THR A 159 19.02 -5.16 9.08
CA THR A 159 17.78 -5.93 8.91
C THR A 159 18.11 -7.26 8.25
N ARG A 160 17.43 -8.33 8.69
CA ARG A 160 17.53 -9.61 8.02
C ARG A 160 16.84 -9.52 6.67
N ARG A 161 17.60 -9.78 5.60
CA ARG A 161 17.12 -9.70 4.22
C ARG A 161 17.18 -11.04 3.50
N VAL A 162 16.17 -11.30 2.68
CA VAL A 162 16.14 -12.46 1.76
C VAL A 162 15.83 -11.93 0.36
N LEU A 163 16.70 -12.22 -0.61
CA LEU A 163 16.60 -11.69 -1.97
C LEU A 163 16.47 -10.14 -2.03
N GLY A 164 17.11 -9.45 -1.09
CA GLY A 164 17.04 -7.99 -0.99
C GLY A 164 15.80 -7.44 -0.27
N VAL A 165 14.85 -8.28 0.14
CA VAL A 165 13.64 -7.87 0.89
C VAL A 165 13.87 -7.98 2.39
N ALA A 166 13.45 -6.97 3.17
CA ALA A 166 13.45 -7.04 4.63
C ALA A 166 12.36 -8.01 5.12
N VAL A 167 12.77 -9.04 5.87
CA VAL A 167 11.88 -10.14 6.25
C VAL A 167 10.75 -9.68 7.17
N TYR A 168 10.99 -8.68 8.02
CA TYR A 168 9.99 -8.20 8.98
C TYR A 168 8.77 -7.54 8.35
N VAL A 169 8.90 -7.05 7.11
CA VAL A 169 7.83 -6.34 6.41
C VAL A 169 6.71 -7.31 5.99
N VAL A 170 7.05 -8.54 5.58
CA VAL A 170 6.11 -9.54 5.09
C VAL A 170 4.94 -9.87 6.06
N PRO A 171 5.19 -10.21 7.34
CA PRO A 171 4.08 -10.44 8.28
C PRO A 171 3.28 -9.17 8.56
N ALA A 172 3.90 -7.99 8.55
CA ALA A 172 3.21 -6.72 8.75
C ALA A 172 2.28 -6.38 7.58
N GLU A 173 2.69 -6.65 6.33
CA GLU A 173 1.87 -6.42 5.13
C GLU A 173 0.69 -7.39 5.04
N ALA A 174 0.87 -8.65 5.46
CA ALA A 174 -0.24 -9.57 5.64
C ALA A 174 -1.24 -9.03 6.68
N ALA A 175 -0.74 -8.49 7.79
CA ALA A 175 -1.56 -7.85 8.81
C ALA A 175 -2.27 -6.58 8.29
N LEU A 176 -1.62 -5.78 7.44
CA LEU A 176 -2.21 -4.62 6.76
C LEU A 176 -3.38 -5.03 5.87
N GLY A 177 -3.22 -6.09 5.06
CA GLY A 177 -4.29 -6.65 4.24
C GLY A 177 -5.51 -7.07 5.06
N TRP A 178 -5.26 -7.79 6.15
CA TRP A 178 -6.30 -8.18 7.10
C TRP A 178 -7.02 -6.96 7.70
N ALA A 179 -6.26 -6.00 8.25
CA ALA A 179 -6.78 -4.84 8.95
C ALA A 179 -7.61 -3.95 8.00
N THR A 180 -7.12 -3.75 6.78
CA THR A 180 -7.80 -2.97 5.74
C THR A 180 -9.16 -3.58 5.39
N ALA A 181 -9.20 -4.89 5.13
CA ALA A 181 -10.45 -5.59 4.81
C ALA A 181 -11.43 -5.58 5.99
N THR A 182 -10.93 -5.81 7.22
CA THR A 182 -11.73 -5.74 8.45
C THR A 182 -12.32 -4.35 8.65
N ALA A 183 -11.50 -3.31 8.60
CA ALA A 183 -11.97 -1.93 8.77
C ALA A 183 -12.99 -1.56 7.70
N PHE A 184 -12.68 -1.83 6.42
CA PHE A 184 -13.57 -1.52 5.31
C PHE A 184 -14.95 -2.20 5.45
N ALA A 185 -14.99 -3.45 5.90
CA ALA A 185 -16.25 -4.16 6.12
C ALA A 185 -17.17 -3.43 7.13
N HIS A 186 -16.59 -2.75 8.12
CA HIS A 186 -17.34 -2.02 9.15
C HIS A 186 -17.71 -0.58 8.73
N VAL A 187 -16.90 0.06 7.88
CA VAL A 187 -17.07 1.49 7.54
C VAL A 187 -17.48 1.77 6.10
N ARG A 188 -17.72 0.74 5.27
CA ARG A 188 -18.06 0.89 3.84
C ARG A 188 -19.24 1.84 3.56
N SER A 189 -20.20 1.93 4.47
CA SER A 189 -21.38 2.81 4.37
C SER A 189 -21.38 3.97 5.37
N ALA A 190 -20.26 4.18 6.08
CA ALA A 190 -20.16 5.23 7.08
C ALA A 190 -19.81 6.60 6.45
N SER A 191 -20.00 7.66 7.22
CA SER A 191 -19.62 9.03 6.82
C SER A 191 -18.10 9.15 6.65
N LEU A 192 -17.68 10.18 5.90
CA LEU A 192 -16.26 10.41 5.60
C LEU A 192 -15.38 10.53 6.87
N PRO A 193 -15.78 11.25 7.94
CA PRO A 193 -14.97 11.32 9.17
C PRO A 193 -14.73 9.96 9.83
N VAL A 194 -15.76 9.09 9.85
CA VAL A 194 -15.64 7.73 10.41
C VAL A 194 -14.70 6.88 9.56
N ARG A 195 -14.78 6.99 8.24
CA ARG A 195 -13.88 6.30 7.31
C ARG A 195 -12.44 6.78 7.45
N ALA A 196 -12.23 8.09 7.62
CA ALA A 196 -10.91 8.66 7.86
C ALA A 196 -10.31 8.17 9.19
N GLY A 197 -11.12 8.16 10.27
CA GLY A 197 -10.70 7.60 11.56
C GLY A 197 -10.33 6.11 11.47
N ALA A 198 -11.11 5.31 10.73
CA ALA A 198 -10.79 3.91 10.49
C ALA A 198 -9.53 3.72 9.63
N ALA A 199 -9.31 4.56 8.62
CA ALA A 199 -8.09 4.54 7.80
C ALA A 199 -6.84 4.87 8.62
N LEU A 200 -6.93 5.88 9.50
CA LEU A 200 -5.87 6.19 10.46
C LEU A 200 -5.61 5.02 11.41
N ALA A 201 -6.66 4.38 11.93
CA ALA A 201 -6.51 3.21 12.81
C ALA A 201 -5.84 2.02 12.09
N VAL A 202 -6.15 1.78 10.81
CA VAL A 202 -5.45 0.78 9.98
C VAL A 202 -3.97 1.12 9.86
N SER A 203 -3.64 2.39 9.63
CA SER A 203 -2.25 2.85 9.54
C SER A 203 -1.49 2.67 10.86
N THR A 204 -2.10 3.03 11.99
CA THR A 204 -1.51 2.85 13.32
C THR A 204 -1.32 1.37 13.65
N PHE A 205 -2.30 0.52 13.33
CA PHE A 205 -2.19 -0.92 13.50
C PHE A 205 -1.04 -1.50 12.66
N TYR A 206 -0.91 -1.08 11.40
CA TYR A 206 0.18 -1.51 10.52
C TYR A 206 1.54 -1.07 11.03
N LEU A 207 1.68 0.17 11.52
CA LEU A 207 2.90 0.63 12.16
C LEU A 207 3.26 -0.24 13.37
N GLY A 208 2.28 -0.56 14.24
CA GLY A 208 2.48 -1.46 15.36
C GLY A 208 2.95 -2.85 14.91
N ALA A 209 2.37 -3.38 13.82
CA ALA A 209 2.78 -4.66 13.24
C ALA A 209 4.20 -4.62 12.68
N LEU A 210 4.58 -3.54 11.99
CA LEU A 210 5.94 -3.33 11.46
C LEU A 210 6.98 -3.31 12.59
N VAL A 211 6.76 -2.48 13.61
CA VAL A 211 7.68 -2.34 14.75
C VAL A 211 7.78 -3.65 15.53
N LEU A 212 6.65 -4.31 15.78
CA LEU A 212 6.65 -5.61 16.47
C LEU A 212 7.39 -6.68 15.66
N ALA A 213 7.15 -6.76 14.35
CA ALA A 213 7.82 -7.71 13.49
C ALA A 213 9.33 -7.45 13.43
N HIS A 214 9.74 -6.18 13.28
CA HIS A 214 11.15 -5.79 13.29
C HIS A 214 11.81 -6.15 14.62
N PHE A 215 11.14 -5.85 15.74
CA PHE A 215 11.63 -6.23 17.06
C PHE A 215 11.82 -7.75 17.16
N LEU A 216 10.82 -8.55 16.82
CA LEU A 216 10.89 -10.01 17.00
C LEU A 216 11.89 -10.71 16.07
N ILE A 217 12.11 -10.18 14.86
CA ILE A 217 12.90 -10.83 13.82
C ILE A 217 14.35 -10.33 13.79
N ASP A 218 14.57 -9.03 13.96
CA ASP A 218 15.87 -8.39 13.76
C ASP A 218 16.52 -7.95 15.07
N VAL A 219 15.74 -7.62 16.11
CA VAL A 219 16.29 -7.04 17.36
C VAL A 219 16.32 -8.05 18.51
N ALA A 220 15.27 -8.83 18.67
CA ALA A 220 15.11 -9.70 19.83
C ALA A 220 16.07 -10.89 19.73
N GLY A 221 17.00 -10.97 20.69
CA GLY A 221 17.73 -12.20 20.99
C GLY A 221 16.93 -13.00 22.01
N TRP A 222 15.95 -13.79 21.58
CA TRP A 222 15.13 -14.58 22.50
C TRP A 222 15.72 -15.97 22.73
N ARG A 223 15.79 -16.34 24.01
CA ARG A 223 16.13 -17.68 24.50
C ARG A 223 15.01 -18.10 25.45
N LEU A 224 14.46 -19.30 25.26
CA LEU A 224 13.56 -19.89 26.24
C LEU A 224 14.44 -20.37 27.41
N THR A 225 14.33 -19.70 28.56
CA THR A 225 14.98 -20.12 29.80
C THR A 225 13.99 -20.92 30.65
N ALA A 226 14.43 -22.07 31.17
CA ALA A 226 13.68 -22.92 32.08
C ALA A 226 13.98 -22.57 33.54
#